data_AF-A0A368BWS1-F1
#
_entry.id   AF-A0A368BWS1-F1
#
_cell.length_a   1.000
_cell.length_b   1.000
_cell.length_c   1.000
_cell.angle_alpha   90.00
_cell.angle_beta   90.00
_cell.angle_gamma   90.00
#
_symmetry.space_group_name_H-M   'P 1'
#
loop_
_entity.id
_entity.type
_entity.pdbx_description
1 polymer ?
#
loop_
_entity_poly.entity_id
_entity_poly.type
_entity_poly.pdbx_seq_one_letter_code
_entity_poly.pdbx_strand_id
1 'polypeptide(L)'
;MNIFFPKEPDNEPRVALTIETAIKFQKKGIKILIEKNLSNHLGITDKKFEEHGVKSVSRQDGFSDADIICNVRNLSEEELDLVKPSTLVVSFLDPFNEKSLVKKINDKEISAISMELIPRITRAQKMDALSSQANLAGYSAVILASNELEKALPMMMTAAGTISPSKVFVIGVGVAGLQAIATAKRLGAKVEAFDTRPVVAEQVKSLGARFLKIDIGETGETEQGYAKELTKDQINKQQEGMKKACASSDVVITTAQVFGRPAPTLVTKEMVSAMSPGSVIVDMAVGTGGNVEGSIPDQITEVDGVKIIGNTNLPGELPVHSSQVYASNIYNLIEEFWDEETKELTLDEKDEILSICLISHKKEYINPTIKEIMQ
;
A
#
# COMPACT_ATOMS: atom_id res chain seq x y z
N MET A 1 26.96 13.20 -2.95
CA MET A 1 25.51 13.32 -2.76
C MET A 1 25.11 12.85 -1.36
N ASN A 2 24.22 13.59 -0.70
CA ASN A 2 23.63 13.27 0.60
C ASN A 2 22.17 12.84 0.42
N ILE A 3 21.78 11.69 0.97
CA ILE A 3 20.37 11.29 1.11
C ILE A 3 19.96 11.47 2.57
N PHE A 4 18.88 12.22 2.79
CA PHE A 4 18.28 12.42 4.10
C PHE A 4 17.01 11.59 4.26
N PHE A 5 16.90 10.93 5.41
CA PHE A 5 15.72 10.17 5.82
C PHE A 5 15.13 10.81 7.09
N PRO A 6 14.10 11.66 6.96
CA PRO A 6 13.43 12.28 8.09
C PRO A 6 12.65 11.26 8.92
N LYS A 7 12.37 11.60 10.18
CA LYS A 7 11.49 10.80 11.03
C LYS A 7 10.04 11.02 10.62
N GLU A 8 9.31 9.93 10.44
CA GLU A 8 7.87 9.96 10.21
C GLU A 8 7.07 10.50 11.41
N PRO A 9 5.86 11.05 11.20
CA PRO A 9 4.98 11.46 12.28
C PRO A 9 4.54 10.24 13.11
N ASP A 10 4.09 10.47 14.34
CA ASP A 10 3.85 9.39 15.31
C ASP A 10 2.75 8.38 14.89
N ASN A 11 1.89 8.74 13.93
CA ASN A 11 0.87 7.85 13.36
C ASN A 11 1.35 7.07 12.10
N GLU A 12 2.64 7.12 11.78
CA GLU A 12 3.27 6.33 10.74
C GLU A 12 4.45 5.54 11.34
N PRO A 13 4.24 4.25 11.66
CA PRO A 13 5.26 3.47 12.35
C PRO A 13 6.33 2.91 11.38
N ARG A 14 6.16 3.06 10.07
CA ARG A 14 7.17 2.64 9.08
C ARG A 14 8.30 3.66 8.99
N VAL A 15 9.44 3.24 8.43
CA VAL A 15 10.58 4.10 8.10
C VAL A 15 11.10 3.80 6.70
N ALA A 16 11.62 4.82 6.03
CA ALA A 16 12.14 4.73 4.66
C ALA A 16 13.57 4.18 4.57
N LEU A 17 14.22 3.89 5.70
CA LEU A 17 15.59 3.38 5.76
C LEU A 17 15.74 2.27 6.80
N THR A 18 16.45 1.22 6.41
CA THR A 18 16.99 0.21 7.34
C THR A 18 18.52 0.28 7.36
N ILE A 19 19.14 -0.32 8.38
CA ILE A 19 20.62 -0.48 8.44
C ILE A 19 21.13 -1.20 7.19
N GLU A 20 20.43 -2.25 6.72
CA GLU A 20 20.83 -3.02 5.54
C GLU A 20 20.89 -2.12 4.29
N THR A 21 19.86 -1.33 4.04
CA THR A 21 19.81 -0.41 2.88
C THR A 21 20.79 0.75 3.04
N ALA A 22 21.02 1.23 4.27
CA ALA A 22 22.03 2.25 4.53
C ALA A 22 23.44 1.78 4.14
N ILE A 23 23.81 0.55 4.53
CA ILE A 23 25.09 -0.07 4.14
C ILE A 23 25.19 -0.19 2.62
N LYS A 24 24.10 -0.60 1.94
CA LYS A 24 24.09 -0.71 0.46
C LYS A 24 24.33 0.65 -0.20
N PHE A 25 23.67 1.71 0.25
CA PHE A 25 23.92 3.06 -0.27
C PHE A 25 25.36 3.54 -0.02
N GLN A 26 25.90 3.33 1.18
CA GLN A 26 27.28 3.73 1.49
C GLN A 26 28.31 3.02 0.62
N LYS A 27 28.09 1.75 0.28
CA LYS A 27 28.94 1.01 -0.68
C LYS A 27 28.98 1.66 -2.07
N LYS A 28 27.93 2.38 -2.46
CA LYS A 28 27.88 3.16 -3.72
C LYS A 28 28.58 4.53 -3.60
N GLY A 29 29.02 4.91 -2.40
CA GLY A 29 29.64 6.20 -2.10
C GLY A 29 28.64 7.30 -1.70
N ILE A 30 27.39 6.92 -1.43
CA ILE A 30 26.33 7.86 -1.04
C ILE A 30 26.40 8.11 0.47
N LYS A 31 26.34 9.38 0.87
CA LYS A 31 26.30 9.76 2.29
C LYS A 31 24.87 9.72 2.80
N ILE A 32 24.67 9.12 3.96
CA ILE A 32 23.35 8.95 4.56
C ILE A 32 23.22 9.81 5.81
N LEU A 33 22.18 10.63 5.83
CA LEU A 33 21.75 11.45 6.94
C LEU A 33 20.42 10.90 7.45
N ILE A 34 20.28 10.73 8.76
CA ILE A 34 19.00 10.37 9.39
C ILE A 34 18.61 11.43 10.40
N GLU A 35 17.32 11.66 10.57
CA GLU A 35 16.85 12.42 11.72
C GLU A 35 17.07 11.63 13.01
N LYS A 36 17.41 12.34 14.09
CA LYS A 36 17.51 11.74 15.42
C LYS A 36 16.28 10.92 15.78
N ASN A 37 16.52 9.73 16.32
CA ASN A 37 15.50 8.78 16.74
C ASN A 37 14.60 8.25 15.62
N LEU A 38 15.07 8.23 14.36
CA LEU A 38 14.34 7.77 13.17
C LEU A 38 13.53 6.48 13.39
N SER A 39 14.12 5.48 14.05
CA SER A 39 13.51 4.15 14.23
C SER A 39 13.63 3.62 15.66
N ASN A 40 13.68 4.52 16.65
CA ASN A 40 13.75 4.13 18.07
C ASN A 40 12.55 3.29 18.50
N HIS A 41 11.35 3.59 17.98
CA HIS A 41 10.13 2.81 18.26
C HIS A 41 10.20 1.38 17.73
N LEU A 42 11.11 1.10 16.80
CA LEU A 42 11.41 -0.25 16.30
C LEU A 42 12.63 -0.90 17.00
N GLY A 43 13.15 -0.27 18.07
CA GLY A 43 14.30 -0.77 18.83
C GLY A 43 15.65 -0.57 18.12
N ILE A 44 15.71 0.30 17.11
CA ILE A 44 16.93 0.66 16.40
C ILE A 44 17.33 2.09 16.80
N THR A 45 18.40 2.20 17.57
CA THR A 45 18.90 3.48 18.07
C THR A 45 19.81 4.18 17.07
N ASP A 46 19.94 5.50 17.18
CA ASP A 46 20.89 6.30 16.40
C ASP A 46 22.30 5.71 16.44
N LYS A 47 22.74 5.26 17.63
CA LYS A 47 24.06 4.62 17.80
C LYS A 47 24.25 3.41 16.87
N LYS A 48 23.22 2.59 16.65
CA LYS A 48 23.31 1.44 15.73
C LYS A 48 23.52 1.89 14.28
N PHE A 49 22.97 3.04 13.89
CA PHE A 49 23.22 3.64 12.58
C PHE A 49 24.64 4.23 12.49
N GLU A 50 25.08 4.92 13.54
CA GLU A 50 26.41 5.52 13.64
C GLU A 50 27.54 4.47 13.58
N GLU A 51 27.33 3.29 14.18
CA GLU A 51 28.23 2.14 14.07
C GLU A 51 28.46 1.69 12.61
N HIS A 52 27.52 2.01 11.72
CA HIS A 52 27.60 1.77 10.28
C HIS A 52 27.93 3.05 9.51
N GLY A 53 28.43 4.11 10.14
CA GLY A 53 28.87 5.34 9.46
C GLY A 53 27.73 6.24 8.95
N VAL A 54 26.50 6.02 9.41
CA VAL A 54 25.35 6.90 9.12
C VAL A 54 25.35 8.06 10.12
N LYS A 55 25.13 9.28 9.64
CA LYS A 55 25.16 10.48 10.48
C LYS A 55 23.76 10.83 10.96
N SER A 56 23.56 10.92 12.28
CA SER A 56 22.34 11.47 12.88
C SER A 56 22.41 13.00 12.92
N VAL A 57 21.34 13.67 12.48
CA VAL A 57 21.25 15.14 12.36
C VAL A 57 19.92 15.67 12.89
N SER A 58 19.82 16.99 13.09
CA SER A 58 18.52 17.63 13.33
C SER A 58 17.68 17.62 12.06
N ARG A 59 16.35 17.70 12.18
CA ARG A 59 15.43 17.75 11.04
C ARG A 59 15.76 18.91 10.09
N GLN A 60 16.06 20.09 10.66
CA GLN A 60 16.40 21.29 9.90
C GLN A 60 17.71 21.12 9.11
N ASP A 61 18.77 20.63 9.77
CA ASP A 61 20.07 20.40 9.11
C ASP A 61 19.95 19.33 8.01
N GLY A 62 19.13 18.29 8.26
CA GLY A 62 18.85 17.25 7.28
C GLY A 62 18.24 17.79 6.00
N PHE A 63 17.19 18.61 6.10
CA PHE A 63 16.57 19.25 4.93
C PHE A 63 17.51 20.22 4.21
N SER A 64 18.33 21.00 4.94
CA SER A 64 19.26 21.94 4.32
C SER A 64 20.46 21.27 3.65
N ASP A 65 20.90 20.10 4.13
CA ASP A 65 22.09 19.42 3.61
C ASP A 65 21.77 18.35 2.54
N ALA A 66 20.49 17.98 2.38
CA ALA A 66 20.06 16.92 1.47
C ALA A 66 20.16 17.31 -0.01
N ASP A 67 20.57 16.35 -0.83
CA ASP A 67 20.39 16.37 -2.29
C ASP A 67 19.20 15.49 -2.69
N ILE A 68 18.93 14.43 -1.92
CA ILE A 68 17.76 13.56 -2.02
C ILE A 68 17.13 13.42 -0.64
N ILE A 69 15.80 13.46 -0.57
CA ILE A 69 15.01 13.18 0.63
C ILE A 69 14.11 11.99 0.35
N CYS A 70 14.20 10.97 1.19
CA CYS A 70 13.42 9.74 1.05
C CYS A 70 12.56 9.55 2.29
N ASN A 71 11.24 9.50 2.11
CA ASN A 71 10.27 9.33 3.19
C ASN A 71 9.19 8.30 2.80
N VAL A 72 8.42 7.79 3.75
CA VAL A 72 7.22 6.99 3.47
C VAL A 72 6.08 7.90 3.06
N ARG A 73 5.69 8.83 3.94
CA ARG A 73 4.66 9.84 3.64
C ARG A 73 5.24 11.06 2.94
N ASN A 74 4.37 11.83 2.31
CA ASN A 74 4.73 13.14 1.79
C ASN A 74 5.24 14.06 2.90
N LEU A 75 6.08 15.02 2.51
CA LEU A 75 6.47 16.12 3.39
C LEU A 75 5.30 17.09 3.51
N SER A 76 5.13 17.70 4.68
CA SER A 76 4.20 18.82 4.85
C SER A 76 4.63 20.03 4.02
N GLU A 77 3.70 20.94 3.76
CA GLU A 77 4.03 22.18 3.05
C GLU A 77 5.09 22.99 3.81
N GLU A 78 5.04 23.05 5.14
CA GLU A 78 6.02 23.75 5.96
C GLU A 78 7.41 23.12 5.87
N GLU A 79 7.49 21.80 5.78
CA GLU A 79 8.77 21.11 5.58
C GLU A 79 9.35 21.36 4.20
N LEU A 80 8.51 21.41 3.16
CA LEU A 80 8.95 21.80 1.83
C LEU A 80 9.61 23.17 1.84
N ASP A 81 9.24 24.10 2.75
CA ASP A 81 9.90 25.40 2.86
C ASP A 81 11.37 25.31 3.29
N LEU A 82 11.76 24.25 4.00
CA LEU A 82 13.14 23.96 4.40
C LEU A 82 13.95 23.26 3.31
N VAL A 83 13.28 22.65 2.33
CA VAL A 83 13.93 21.94 1.22
C VAL A 83 14.51 22.93 0.21
N LYS A 84 15.73 22.65 -0.25
CA LYS A 84 16.43 23.45 -1.25
C LYS A 84 15.85 23.20 -2.66
N PRO A 85 15.94 24.19 -3.56
CA PRO A 85 15.73 23.96 -4.98
C PRO A 85 16.62 22.83 -5.51
N SER A 86 16.15 22.12 -6.53
CA SER A 86 16.82 20.98 -7.18
C SER A 86 17.02 19.73 -6.31
N THR A 87 16.56 19.71 -5.05
CA THR A 87 16.50 18.48 -4.26
C THR A 87 15.48 17.51 -4.85
N LEU A 88 15.79 16.22 -4.85
CA LEU A 88 14.82 15.16 -5.19
C LEU A 88 14.09 14.68 -3.93
N VAL A 89 12.76 14.71 -3.94
CA VAL A 89 11.91 14.10 -2.91
C VAL A 89 11.31 12.80 -3.44
N VAL A 90 11.41 11.72 -2.67
CA VAL A 90 10.86 10.40 -2.99
C VAL A 90 9.98 9.93 -1.83
N SER A 91 8.68 9.79 -2.08
CA SER A 91 7.72 9.26 -1.09
C SER A 91 6.44 8.80 -1.77
N PHE A 92 5.46 8.32 -0.97
CA PHE A 92 4.08 8.39 -1.42
C PHE A 92 3.62 9.85 -1.44
N LEU A 93 3.13 10.36 -2.56
CA LEU A 93 2.82 11.80 -2.75
C LEU A 93 1.32 12.09 -2.89
N ASP A 94 0.57 11.10 -3.35
CA ASP A 94 -0.84 11.17 -3.72
C ASP A 94 -1.18 12.38 -4.62
N PRO A 95 -0.53 12.54 -5.78
CA PRO A 95 -0.57 13.77 -6.57
C PRO A 95 -1.96 14.08 -7.17
N PHE A 96 -2.89 13.12 -7.15
CA PHE A 96 -4.27 13.34 -7.61
C PHE A 96 -5.12 14.08 -6.59
N ASN A 97 -4.85 13.86 -5.30
CA ASN A 97 -5.58 14.46 -4.19
C ASN A 97 -4.82 15.65 -3.58
N GLU A 98 -3.49 15.61 -3.56
CA GLU A 98 -2.61 16.60 -2.93
C GLU A 98 -2.14 17.70 -3.89
N LYS A 99 -3.08 18.34 -4.60
CA LYS A 99 -2.75 19.32 -5.64
C LYS A 99 -1.97 20.54 -5.12
N SER A 100 -2.27 21.02 -3.92
CA SER A 100 -1.54 22.16 -3.33
C SER A 100 -0.07 21.81 -3.07
N LEU A 101 0.18 20.60 -2.55
CA LEU A 101 1.51 20.06 -2.33
C LEU A 101 2.28 19.94 -3.65
N VAL A 102 1.68 19.34 -4.68
CA VAL A 102 2.30 19.18 -6.01
C VAL A 102 2.66 20.55 -6.60
N LYS A 103 1.77 21.54 -6.47
CA LYS A 103 2.04 22.91 -6.89
C LYS A 103 3.24 23.51 -6.14
N LYS A 104 3.28 23.34 -4.82
CA LYS A 104 4.36 23.88 -3.98
C LYS A 104 5.71 23.26 -4.32
N ILE A 105 5.76 21.94 -4.53
CA ILE A 105 6.96 21.22 -5.01
C ILE A 105 7.48 21.86 -6.30
N ASN A 106 6.60 22.08 -7.28
CA ASN A 106 6.98 22.65 -8.57
C ASN A 106 7.43 24.12 -8.45
N ASP A 107 6.70 24.95 -7.70
CA ASP A 107 7.03 26.37 -7.49
C ASP A 107 8.39 26.56 -6.79
N LYS A 108 8.76 25.62 -5.92
CA LYS A 108 10.05 25.56 -5.22
C LYS A 108 11.19 24.95 -6.03
N GLU A 109 10.93 24.55 -7.28
CA GLU A 109 11.90 23.90 -8.17
C GLU A 109 12.46 22.60 -7.59
N ILE A 110 11.64 21.91 -6.78
CA ILE A 110 11.94 20.60 -6.20
C ILE A 110 11.57 19.52 -7.22
N SER A 111 12.45 18.54 -7.37
CA SER A 111 12.14 17.34 -8.15
C SER A 111 11.42 16.34 -7.27
N ALA A 112 10.40 15.65 -7.77
CA ALA A 112 9.66 14.70 -6.94
C ALA A 112 9.27 13.43 -7.70
N ILE A 113 9.57 12.28 -7.10
CA ILE A 113 9.11 10.97 -7.57
C ILE A 113 8.02 10.47 -6.63
N SER A 114 6.88 10.15 -7.23
CA SER A 114 5.74 9.51 -6.57
C SER A 114 5.91 7.98 -6.62
N MET A 115 6.04 7.36 -5.46
CA MET A 115 6.22 5.90 -5.35
C MET A 115 4.98 5.12 -5.81
N GLU A 116 3.79 5.70 -5.72
CA GLU A 116 2.53 5.13 -6.24
C GLU A 116 2.40 5.19 -7.76
N LEU A 117 3.21 6.01 -8.44
CA LEU A 117 3.25 6.13 -9.90
C LEU A 117 4.33 5.27 -10.56
N ILE A 118 5.07 4.45 -9.81
CA ILE A 118 6.00 3.49 -10.40
C ILE A 118 5.25 2.56 -11.38
N PRO A 119 5.64 2.51 -12.67
CA PRO A 119 4.91 1.73 -13.65
C PRO A 119 5.07 0.23 -13.43
N ARG A 120 4.04 -0.53 -13.80
CA ARG A 120 4.02 -1.99 -13.68
C ARG A 120 4.66 -2.69 -14.88
N ILE A 121 5.93 -2.41 -15.10
CA ILE A 121 6.77 -3.07 -16.12
C ILE A 121 7.81 -3.96 -15.45
N THR A 122 8.31 -4.98 -16.17
CA THR A 122 9.28 -5.95 -15.64
C THR A 122 10.50 -5.28 -14.99
N ARG A 123 11.04 -4.23 -15.62
CA ARG A 123 12.20 -3.47 -15.12
C ARG A 123 11.95 -2.81 -13.76
N ALA A 124 10.72 -2.39 -13.49
CA ALA A 124 10.32 -1.63 -12.31
C ALA A 124 9.77 -2.50 -11.16
N GLN A 125 9.61 -3.81 -11.33
CA GLN A 125 9.03 -4.69 -10.31
C GLN A 125 9.76 -4.62 -8.95
N LYS A 126 11.09 -4.47 -8.96
CA LYS A 126 11.92 -4.39 -7.75
C LYS A 126 11.69 -3.09 -6.94
N MET A 127 11.14 -2.05 -7.55
CA MET A 127 10.89 -0.74 -6.95
C MET A 127 9.39 -0.44 -6.77
N ASP A 128 8.50 -1.36 -7.15
CA ASP A 128 7.06 -1.23 -6.93
C ASP A 128 6.71 -1.34 -5.43
N ALA A 129 6.55 -0.17 -4.81
CA ALA A 129 6.20 -0.05 -3.41
C ALA A 129 4.72 -0.36 -3.14
N LEU A 130 3.81 -0.13 -4.10
CA LEU A 130 2.41 -0.48 -3.91
C LEU A 130 2.24 -1.98 -3.75
N SER A 131 2.91 -2.77 -4.60
CA SER A 131 2.86 -4.23 -4.51
C SER A 131 3.49 -4.76 -3.20
N SER A 132 4.63 -4.20 -2.78
CA SER A 132 5.29 -4.65 -1.54
C SER A 132 4.44 -4.36 -0.29
N GLN A 133 3.85 -3.16 -0.21
CA GLN A 133 3.00 -2.76 0.91
C GLN A 133 1.64 -3.48 0.86
N ALA A 134 1.04 -3.65 -0.31
CA ALA A 134 -0.24 -4.36 -0.48
C ALA A 134 -0.14 -5.82 -0.04
N ASN A 135 0.99 -6.48 -0.29
CA ASN A 135 1.21 -7.83 0.19
C ASN A 135 1.10 -7.87 1.73
N LEU A 136 1.88 -7.06 2.43
CA LEU A 136 1.86 -7.02 3.91
C LEU A 136 0.49 -6.59 4.46
N ALA A 137 -0.19 -5.64 3.81
CA ALA A 137 -1.55 -5.24 4.16
C ALA A 137 -2.54 -6.42 4.10
N GLY A 138 -2.44 -7.28 3.08
CA GLY A 138 -3.30 -8.46 2.95
C GLY A 138 -3.07 -9.49 4.05
N TYR A 139 -1.82 -9.64 4.52
CA TYR A 139 -1.53 -10.42 5.72
C TYR A 139 -2.16 -9.77 6.97
N SER A 140 -1.90 -8.47 7.20
CA SER A 140 -2.40 -7.75 8.38
C SER A 140 -3.92 -7.80 8.48
N ALA A 141 -4.62 -7.66 7.35
CA ALA A 141 -6.08 -7.75 7.30
C ALA A 141 -6.61 -9.06 7.89
N VAL A 142 -5.98 -10.20 7.58
CA VAL A 142 -6.38 -11.50 8.12
C VAL A 142 -6.07 -11.61 9.61
N ILE A 143 -4.92 -11.10 10.06
CA ILE A 143 -4.56 -11.13 11.49
C ILE A 143 -5.51 -10.27 12.31
N LEU A 144 -5.81 -9.04 11.87
CA LEU A 144 -6.78 -8.17 12.52
C LEU A 144 -8.18 -8.79 12.53
N ALA A 145 -8.62 -9.34 11.41
CA ALA A 145 -9.90 -10.06 11.35
C ALA A 145 -9.93 -11.21 12.36
N SER A 146 -8.86 -11.99 12.46
CA SER A 146 -8.76 -13.11 13.40
C SER A 146 -8.73 -12.66 14.86
N ASN A 147 -8.21 -11.47 15.15
CA ASN A 147 -8.19 -10.90 16.50
C ASN A 147 -9.59 -10.46 16.94
N GLU A 148 -10.37 -9.90 16.01
CA GLU A 148 -11.72 -9.44 16.28
C GLU A 148 -12.80 -10.54 16.20
N LEU A 149 -12.50 -11.64 15.51
CA LEU A 149 -13.39 -12.77 15.30
C LEU A 149 -13.50 -13.63 16.57
N GLU A 150 -14.72 -13.91 17.00
CA GLU A 150 -15.01 -14.75 18.19
C GLU A 150 -14.96 -16.26 17.90
N LYS A 151 -14.38 -16.65 16.77
CA LYS A 151 -14.29 -18.02 16.27
C LYS A 151 -12.86 -18.37 15.90
N ALA A 152 -12.50 -19.63 16.08
CA ALA A 152 -11.26 -20.14 15.53
C ALA A 152 -11.34 -20.25 14.00
N LEU A 153 -10.25 -19.89 13.31
CA LEU A 153 -10.12 -20.09 11.87
C LEU A 153 -10.01 -21.57 11.45
N PRO A 154 -9.15 -22.40 12.07
CA PRO A 154 -8.96 -23.77 11.63
C PRO A 154 -10.05 -24.72 12.13
N MET A 155 -10.14 -25.89 11.49
CA MET A 155 -10.85 -27.03 12.08
C MET A 155 -10.04 -27.55 13.27
N MET A 156 -10.70 -27.78 14.41
CA MET A 156 -10.06 -28.37 15.58
C MET A 156 -10.87 -29.56 16.09
N MET A 157 -10.21 -30.69 16.30
CA MET A 157 -10.80 -31.86 16.94
C MET A 157 -10.41 -31.85 18.41
N THR A 158 -11.40 -31.82 19.29
CA THR A 158 -11.21 -31.83 20.74
C THR A 158 -11.94 -33.02 21.37
N ALA A 159 -11.65 -33.33 22.63
CA ALA A 159 -12.38 -34.36 23.36
C ALA A 159 -13.90 -34.06 23.47
N ALA A 160 -14.29 -32.78 23.42
CA ALA A 160 -15.68 -32.34 23.50
C ALA A 160 -16.40 -32.29 22.13
N GLY A 161 -15.69 -32.56 21.03
CA GLY A 161 -16.23 -32.53 19.67
C GLY A 161 -15.37 -31.74 18.68
N THR A 162 -15.91 -31.59 17.46
CA THR A 162 -15.23 -30.93 16.34
C THR A 162 -15.70 -29.49 16.18
N ILE A 163 -14.76 -28.55 16.20
CA ILE A 163 -14.97 -27.15 15.85
C ILE A 163 -14.79 -27.01 14.34
N SER A 164 -15.84 -26.53 13.66
CA SER A 164 -15.79 -26.30 12.22
C SER A 164 -14.89 -25.09 11.89
N PRO A 165 -14.15 -25.14 10.76
CA PRO A 165 -13.32 -24.02 10.35
C PRO A 165 -14.19 -22.82 9.95
N SER A 166 -13.69 -21.63 10.24
CA SER A 166 -14.34 -20.39 9.81
C SER A 166 -14.20 -20.20 8.30
N LYS A 167 -15.16 -19.47 7.72
CA LYS A 167 -15.21 -19.13 6.30
C LYS A 167 -14.76 -17.70 6.08
N VAL A 168 -13.78 -17.52 5.20
CA VAL A 168 -13.24 -16.22 4.80
C VAL A 168 -13.59 -15.99 3.34
N PHE A 169 -14.21 -14.85 3.02
CA PHE A 169 -14.51 -14.43 1.66
C PHE A 169 -13.71 -13.19 1.28
N VAL A 170 -12.92 -13.29 0.21
CA VAL A 170 -12.06 -12.20 -0.27
C VAL A 170 -12.61 -11.60 -1.55
N ILE A 171 -12.88 -10.29 -1.55
CA ILE A 171 -13.42 -9.55 -2.69
C ILE A 171 -12.32 -8.66 -3.26
N GLY A 172 -11.87 -8.99 -4.48
CA GLY A 172 -10.68 -8.42 -5.11
C GLY A 172 -9.47 -9.32 -4.89
N VAL A 173 -8.86 -9.76 -5.99
CA VAL A 173 -7.72 -10.69 -6.01
C VAL A 173 -6.54 -10.01 -6.71
N GLY A 174 -6.21 -8.82 -6.22
CA GLY A 174 -4.91 -8.19 -6.45
C GLY A 174 -3.83 -8.77 -5.54
N VAL A 175 -2.70 -8.08 -5.40
CA VAL A 175 -1.59 -8.51 -4.52
C VAL A 175 -2.04 -8.68 -3.06
N ALA A 176 -2.80 -7.71 -2.54
CA ALA A 176 -3.38 -7.78 -1.20
C ALA A 176 -4.34 -8.96 -1.03
N GLY A 177 -5.29 -9.12 -1.95
CA GLY A 177 -6.26 -10.21 -1.92
C GLY A 177 -5.61 -11.59 -1.98
N LEU A 178 -4.61 -11.78 -2.85
CA LEU A 178 -3.85 -13.04 -2.91
C LEU A 178 -3.11 -13.34 -1.60
N GLN A 179 -2.51 -12.33 -0.97
CA GLN A 179 -1.85 -12.52 0.32
C GLN A 179 -2.86 -12.80 1.44
N ALA A 180 -4.02 -12.16 1.44
CA ALA A 180 -5.10 -12.44 2.38
C ALA A 180 -5.59 -13.89 2.22
N ILE A 181 -5.81 -14.34 0.99
CA ILE A 181 -6.15 -15.75 0.69
C ILE A 181 -5.08 -16.68 1.24
N ALA A 182 -3.81 -16.46 0.91
CA ALA A 182 -2.71 -17.31 1.35
C ALA A 182 -2.61 -17.37 2.89
N THR A 183 -2.78 -16.23 3.56
CA THR A 183 -2.70 -16.13 5.03
C THR A 183 -3.88 -16.84 5.69
N ALA A 184 -5.11 -16.59 5.25
CA ALA A 184 -6.30 -17.25 5.78
C ALA A 184 -6.25 -18.77 5.57
N LYS A 185 -5.74 -19.23 4.41
CA LYS A 185 -5.49 -20.64 4.13
C LYS A 185 -4.44 -21.25 5.07
N ARG A 186 -3.34 -20.54 5.34
CA ARG A 186 -2.31 -20.97 6.32
C ARG A 186 -2.88 -21.10 7.74
N LEU A 187 -3.83 -20.24 8.11
CA LEU A 187 -4.53 -20.31 9.40
C LEU A 187 -5.67 -21.36 9.42
N GLY A 188 -5.85 -22.12 8.33
CA GLY A 188 -6.77 -23.25 8.28
C GLY A 188 -8.23 -22.91 7.95
N ALA A 189 -8.50 -21.67 7.54
CA ALA A 189 -9.84 -21.25 7.15
C ALA A 189 -10.30 -21.90 5.83
N LYS A 190 -11.62 -21.99 5.65
CA LYS A 190 -12.24 -22.22 4.34
C LYS A 190 -12.29 -20.89 3.60
N VAL A 191 -11.53 -20.77 2.51
CA VAL A 191 -11.41 -19.50 1.78
C VAL A 191 -12.12 -19.58 0.44
N GLU A 192 -12.96 -18.59 0.19
CA GLU A 192 -13.53 -18.30 -1.12
C GLU A 192 -13.08 -16.90 -1.57
N ALA A 193 -12.98 -16.69 -2.88
CA ALA A 193 -12.60 -15.38 -3.41
C ALA A 193 -13.34 -15.05 -4.70
N PHE A 194 -13.57 -13.76 -4.92
CA PHE A 194 -14.21 -13.22 -6.11
C PHE A 194 -13.36 -12.08 -6.70
N ASP A 195 -13.20 -12.07 -8.01
CA ASP A 195 -12.65 -10.97 -8.80
C ASP A 195 -13.40 -10.93 -10.13
N THR A 196 -13.52 -9.74 -10.73
CA THR A 196 -14.16 -9.58 -12.04
C THR A 196 -13.27 -10.09 -13.18
N ARG A 197 -11.96 -10.20 -12.95
CA ARG A 197 -10.98 -10.70 -13.92
C ARG A 197 -10.91 -12.23 -13.86
N PRO A 198 -11.16 -12.94 -14.98
CA PRO A 198 -11.13 -14.40 -14.99
C PRO A 198 -9.71 -14.98 -14.81
N VAL A 199 -8.67 -14.21 -15.18
CA VAL A 199 -7.26 -14.67 -15.18
C VAL A 199 -6.74 -15.01 -13.77
N VAL A 200 -7.29 -14.40 -12.72
CA VAL A 200 -6.87 -14.65 -11.34
C VAL A 200 -7.45 -15.95 -10.76
N ALA A 201 -8.42 -16.58 -11.43
CA ALA A 201 -9.08 -17.77 -10.92
C ALA A 201 -8.11 -18.94 -10.69
N GLU A 202 -7.11 -19.11 -11.57
CA GLU A 202 -6.08 -20.14 -11.39
C GLU A 202 -5.13 -19.81 -10.24
N GLN A 203 -4.82 -18.52 -10.00
CA GLN A 203 -4.01 -18.10 -8.85
C GLN A 203 -4.74 -18.42 -7.53
N VAL A 204 -6.04 -18.12 -7.44
CA VAL A 204 -6.88 -18.47 -6.27
C VAL A 204 -6.87 -19.97 -6.01
N LYS A 205 -7.06 -20.78 -7.07
CA LYS A 205 -7.03 -22.25 -6.95
C LYS A 205 -5.67 -22.78 -6.52
N SER A 206 -4.56 -22.22 -7.04
CA SER A 206 -3.22 -22.64 -6.64
C SER A 206 -2.92 -22.40 -5.15
N LEU A 207 -3.59 -21.42 -4.54
CA LEU A 207 -3.54 -21.17 -3.10
C LEU A 207 -4.50 -22.07 -2.28
N GLY A 208 -5.26 -22.95 -2.94
CA GLY A 208 -6.20 -23.87 -2.32
C GLY A 208 -7.51 -23.22 -1.88
N ALA A 209 -7.86 -22.07 -2.44
CA ALA A 209 -9.14 -21.39 -2.22
C ALA A 209 -10.13 -21.65 -3.36
N ARG A 210 -11.42 -21.46 -3.10
CA ARG A 210 -12.46 -21.60 -4.12
C ARG A 210 -12.69 -20.25 -4.81
N PHE A 211 -12.52 -20.21 -6.13
CA PHE A 211 -12.94 -19.05 -6.91
C PHE A 211 -14.46 -19.07 -7.09
N LEU A 212 -15.15 -18.06 -6.56
CA LEU A 212 -16.58 -17.87 -6.73
C LEU A 212 -16.84 -17.32 -8.13
N LYS A 213 -17.48 -18.11 -8.99
CA LYS A 213 -17.92 -17.63 -10.31
C LYS A 213 -19.31 -17.02 -10.18
N ILE A 214 -19.43 -15.72 -10.45
CA ILE A 214 -20.70 -15.05 -10.64
C ILE A 214 -20.81 -14.71 -12.13
N ASP A 215 -21.82 -15.23 -12.81
CA ASP A 215 -22.03 -14.93 -14.22
C ASP A 215 -22.58 -13.52 -14.38
N ILE A 216 -21.66 -12.58 -14.61
CA ILE A 216 -21.93 -11.18 -14.87
C ILE A 216 -21.73 -10.83 -16.35
N GLY A 217 -21.73 -11.81 -17.27
CA GLY A 217 -21.46 -11.56 -18.70
C GLY A 217 -20.00 -11.19 -18.99
N GLU A 218 -19.74 -10.54 -20.13
CA GLU A 218 -18.38 -10.15 -20.53
C GLU A 218 -17.82 -9.03 -19.63
N THR A 219 -16.62 -9.27 -19.10
CA THR A 219 -15.81 -8.31 -18.34
C THR A 219 -14.46 -8.11 -19.03
N GLY A 220 -13.71 -7.09 -18.63
CA GLY A 220 -12.38 -6.82 -19.19
C GLY A 220 -11.43 -6.19 -18.19
N GLU A 221 -10.15 -6.18 -18.57
CA GLU A 221 -9.08 -5.52 -17.83
C GLU A 221 -8.44 -4.40 -18.68
N THR A 222 -7.81 -3.43 -18.02
CA THR A 222 -6.93 -2.43 -18.63
C THR A 222 -5.57 -3.05 -18.96
N GLU A 223 -4.76 -2.40 -19.81
CA GLU A 223 -3.38 -2.84 -20.09
C GLU A 223 -2.50 -2.98 -18.83
N GLN A 224 -2.83 -2.25 -17.76
CA GLN A 224 -2.15 -2.30 -16.46
C GLN A 224 -2.70 -3.37 -15.50
N GLY A 225 -3.63 -4.22 -15.96
CA GLY A 225 -4.22 -5.33 -15.20
C GLY A 225 -5.32 -4.95 -14.21
N TYR A 226 -5.80 -3.69 -14.20
CA TYR A 226 -6.98 -3.27 -13.42
C TYR A 226 -8.30 -3.69 -14.09
N ALA A 227 -9.33 -3.93 -13.29
CA ALA A 227 -10.66 -4.24 -13.80
C ALA A 227 -11.34 -3.01 -14.44
N LYS A 228 -12.09 -3.22 -15.53
CA LYS A 228 -12.96 -2.18 -16.11
C LYS A 228 -14.26 -2.01 -15.32
N GLU A 229 -14.86 -0.83 -15.43
CA GLU A 229 -16.14 -0.49 -14.81
C GLU A 229 -17.29 -1.35 -15.38
N LEU A 230 -18.19 -1.80 -14.51
CA LEU A 230 -19.30 -2.68 -14.85
C LEU A 230 -20.57 -1.90 -15.19
N THR A 231 -21.42 -2.47 -16.03
CA THR A 231 -22.77 -1.94 -16.27
C THR A 231 -23.70 -2.18 -15.08
N LYS A 232 -24.80 -1.43 -14.98
CA LYS A 232 -25.77 -1.54 -13.87
C LYS A 232 -26.33 -2.96 -13.70
N ASP A 233 -26.64 -3.65 -14.80
CA ASP A 233 -27.17 -5.01 -14.74
C ASP A 233 -26.11 -6.02 -14.24
N GLN A 234 -24.85 -5.81 -14.62
CA GLN A 234 -23.73 -6.62 -14.14
C GLN A 234 -23.49 -6.39 -12.64
N ILE A 235 -23.57 -5.15 -12.19
CA ILE A 235 -23.49 -4.78 -10.77
C ILE A 235 -24.61 -5.49 -9.99
N ASN A 236 -25.85 -5.45 -10.46
CA ASN A 236 -26.97 -6.11 -9.77
C ASN A 236 -26.77 -7.64 -9.64
N LYS A 237 -26.33 -8.30 -10.72
CA LYS A 237 -26.00 -9.74 -10.68
C LYS A 237 -24.83 -10.04 -9.74
N GLN A 238 -23.79 -9.21 -9.79
CA GLN A 238 -22.65 -9.28 -8.88
C GLN A 238 -23.12 -9.18 -7.43
N GLN A 239 -23.98 -8.21 -7.12
CA GLN A 239 -24.51 -7.98 -5.79
C GLN A 239 -25.31 -9.21 -5.31
N GLU A 240 -26.20 -9.79 -6.11
CA GLU A 240 -26.94 -10.97 -5.68
C GLU A 240 -26.03 -12.18 -5.35
N GLY A 241 -25.03 -12.43 -6.19
CA GLY A 241 -24.04 -13.49 -5.95
C GLY A 241 -23.19 -13.23 -4.70
N MET A 242 -22.74 -12.00 -4.51
CA MET A 242 -21.96 -11.59 -3.34
C MET A 242 -22.76 -11.66 -2.04
N LYS A 243 -24.07 -11.34 -2.06
CA LYS A 243 -24.94 -11.39 -0.86
C LYS A 243 -24.94 -12.79 -0.24
N LYS A 244 -25.08 -13.83 -1.07
CA LYS A 244 -25.06 -15.23 -0.60
C LYS A 244 -23.70 -15.62 -0.01
N ALA A 245 -22.61 -15.18 -0.64
CA ALA A 245 -21.25 -15.45 -0.15
C ALA A 245 -20.99 -14.74 1.20
N CYS A 246 -21.30 -13.44 1.29
CA CYS A 246 -21.15 -12.65 2.52
C CYS A 246 -21.98 -13.25 3.66
N ALA A 247 -23.27 -13.52 3.42
CA ALA A 247 -24.17 -14.07 4.45
C ALA A 247 -23.67 -15.39 5.06
N SER A 248 -22.96 -16.21 4.26
CA SER A 248 -22.42 -17.49 4.70
C SER A 248 -21.00 -17.42 5.27
N SER A 249 -20.39 -16.23 5.31
CA SER A 249 -18.99 -16.01 5.72
C SER A 249 -18.88 -15.49 7.15
N ASP A 250 -17.82 -15.91 7.83
CA ASP A 250 -17.45 -15.42 9.15
C ASP A 250 -16.57 -14.17 9.04
N VAL A 251 -15.75 -14.11 7.97
CA VAL A 251 -14.90 -12.96 7.66
C VAL A 251 -15.08 -12.57 6.20
N VAL A 252 -15.20 -11.26 5.92
CA VAL A 252 -15.11 -10.70 4.57
C VAL A 252 -13.93 -9.73 4.51
N ILE A 253 -13.10 -9.82 3.46
CA ILE A 253 -11.98 -8.88 3.23
C ILE A 253 -12.17 -8.26 1.85
N THR A 254 -12.24 -6.94 1.78
CA THR A 254 -12.41 -6.20 0.53
C THR A 254 -11.14 -5.44 0.17
N THR A 255 -10.68 -5.57 -1.08
CA THR A 255 -9.40 -5.00 -1.54
C THR A 255 -9.52 -4.24 -2.86
N ALA A 256 -10.73 -3.88 -3.29
CA ALA A 256 -10.95 -3.28 -4.59
C ALA A 256 -10.62 -1.78 -4.55
N GLN A 257 -9.56 -1.39 -5.26
CA GLN A 257 -9.15 0.00 -5.39
C GLN A 257 -9.06 0.36 -6.87
N VAL A 258 -9.41 1.61 -7.17
CA VAL A 258 -9.27 2.21 -8.50
C VAL A 258 -8.28 3.35 -8.37
N PHE A 259 -7.20 3.30 -9.15
CA PHE A 259 -6.15 4.31 -9.06
C PHE A 259 -6.67 5.70 -9.43
N GLY A 260 -6.39 6.70 -8.59
CA GLY A 260 -6.81 8.10 -8.80
C GLY A 260 -8.32 8.34 -8.71
N ARG A 261 -9.12 7.39 -8.22
CA ARG A 261 -10.57 7.53 -8.03
C ARG A 261 -11.01 6.97 -6.68
N PRO A 262 -12.18 7.41 -6.16
CA PRO A 262 -12.74 6.78 -4.97
C PRO A 262 -12.97 5.28 -5.15
N ALA A 263 -12.75 4.52 -4.09
CA ALA A 263 -13.04 3.09 -4.07
C ALA A 263 -14.55 2.84 -4.28
N PRO A 264 -14.93 1.83 -5.07
CA PRO A 264 -16.33 1.52 -5.29
C PRO A 264 -16.92 0.81 -4.07
N THR A 265 -18.15 1.16 -3.70
CA THR A 265 -18.92 0.40 -2.72
C THR A 265 -19.33 -0.95 -3.32
N LEU A 266 -18.88 -2.05 -2.72
CA LEU A 266 -19.13 -3.42 -3.17
C LEU A 266 -20.02 -4.20 -2.19
N VAL A 267 -19.88 -3.96 -0.90
CA VAL A 267 -20.65 -4.62 0.17
C VAL A 267 -21.63 -3.61 0.74
N THR A 268 -22.90 -3.76 0.39
CA THR A 268 -23.97 -2.87 0.88
C THR A 268 -24.34 -3.20 2.31
N LYS A 269 -25.01 -2.26 3.01
CA LYS A 269 -25.51 -2.49 4.38
C LYS A 269 -26.39 -3.72 4.46
N GLU A 270 -27.23 -3.97 3.45
CA GLU A 270 -28.06 -5.17 3.39
C GLU A 270 -27.26 -6.49 3.35
N MET A 271 -26.07 -6.47 2.75
CA MET A 271 -25.18 -7.63 2.75
C MET A 271 -24.53 -7.81 4.11
N VAL A 272 -24.11 -6.73 4.76
CA VAL A 272 -23.58 -6.75 6.12
C VAL A 272 -24.62 -7.32 7.07
N SER A 273 -25.84 -6.80 7.05
CA SER A 273 -26.96 -7.27 7.89
C SER A 273 -27.38 -8.73 7.60
N ALA A 274 -27.01 -9.28 6.45
CA ALA A 274 -27.27 -10.69 6.12
C ALA A 274 -26.22 -11.65 6.68
N MET A 275 -25.09 -11.15 7.18
CA MET A 275 -24.07 -11.95 7.86
C MET A 275 -24.54 -12.38 9.25
N SER A 276 -23.86 -13.37 9.82
CA SER A 276 -24.12 -13.78 11.20
C SER A 276 -23.54 -12.76 12.18
N PRO A 277 -24.23 -12.43 13.30
CA PRO A 277 -23.63 -11.66 14.37
C PRO A 277 -22.32 -12.30 14.88
N GLY A 278 -21.32 -11.48 15.18
CA GLY A 278 -19.96 -11.90 15.51
C GLY A 278 -19.05 -12.05 14.28
N SER A 279 -19.57 -11.92 13.05
CA SER A 279 -18.76 -11.83 11.84
C SER A 279 -17.94 -10.53 11.78
N VAL A 280 -16.87 -10.56 11.00
CA VAL A 280 -15.94 -9.44 10.83
C VAL A 280 -15.76 -9.10 9.35
N ILE A 281 -15.72 -7.81 9.03
CA ILE A 281 -15.36 -7.30 7.72
C ILE A 281 -14.10 -6.45 7.85
N VAL A 282 -13.14 -6.60 6.94
CA VAL A 282 -11.98 -5.71 6.83
C VAL A 282 -12.05 -4.98 5.50
N ASP A 283 -12.25 -3.67 5.58
CA ASP A 283 -12.29 -2.80 4.41
C ASP A 283 -10.91 -2.18 4.15
N MET A 284 -10.12 -2.82 3.28
CA MET A 284 -8.77 -2.33 2.96
C MET A 284 -8.78 -1.09 2.04
N ALA A 285 -9.94 -0.65 1.56
CA ALA A 285 -10.08 0.50 0.66
C ALA A 285 -10.71 1.73 1.35
N VAL A 286 -10.93 1.67 2.66
CA VAL A 286 -11.58 2.72 3.46
C VAL A 286 -10.92 4.10 3.32
N GLY A 287 -9.59 4.16 3.19
CA GLY A 287 -8.85 5.42 3.04
C GLY A 287 -9.13 6.17 1.73
N THR A 288 -9.67 5.50 0.72
CA THR A 288 -10.04 6.12 -0.57
C THR A 288 -11.54 6.06 -0.85
N GLY A 289 -12.37 5.81 0.16
CA GLY A 289 -13.84 5.83 0.06
C GLY A 289 -14.51 4.56 0.60
N GLY A 290 -13.79 3.44 0.67
CA GLY A 290 -14.29 2.18 1.21
C GLY A 290 -15.08 1.31 0.22
N ASN A 291 -14.93 -0.01 0.36
CA ASN A 291 -15.76 -0.97 -0.35
C ASN A 291 -17.02 -1.37 0.44
N VAL A 292 -17.12 -1.00 1.72
CA VAL A 292 -18.17 -1.49 2.62
C VAL A 292 -18.99 -0.32 3.14
N GLU A 293 -20.31 -0.36 2.97
CA GLU A 293 -21.17 0.66 3.57
C GLU A 293 -21.09 0.62 5.09
N GLY A 294 -20.80 1.77 5.69
CA GLY A 294 -20.61 1.89 7.14
C GLY A 294 -19.16 1.70 7.61
N SER A 295 -18.20 1.45 6.71
CA SER A 295 -16.79 1.58 7.06
C SER A 295 -16.43 3.04 7.32
N ILE A 296 -15.64 3.27 8.36
CA ILE A 296 -15.16 4.59 8.74
C ILE A 296 -13.63 4.50 8.89
N PRO A 297 -12.85 5.42 8.28
CA PRO A 297 -11.41 5.45 8.42
C PRO A 297 -10.96 5.41 9.89
N ASP A 298 -10.02 4.50 10.15
CA ASP A 298 -9.35 4.25 11.43
C ASP A 298 -10.29 3.91 12.60
N GLN A 299 -11.46 3.34 12.30
CA GLN A 299 -12.43 2.89 13.29
C GLN A 299 -12.88 1.45 13.04
N ILE A 300 -13.31 0.80 14.13
CA ILE A 300 -14.10 -0.42 14.07
C ILE A 300 -15.55 -0.03 14.33
N THR A 301 -16.39 -0.11 13.30
CA THR A 301 -17.83 0.13 13.43
C THR A 301 -18.57 -1.19 13.58
N GLU A 302 -19.83 -1.13 14.01
CA GLU A 302 -20.69 -2.31 14.13
C GLU A 302 -22.03 -2.07 13.45
N VAL A 303 -22.47 -3.05 12.65
CA VAL A 303 -23.78 -3.05 11.99
C VAL A 303 -24.42 -4.41 12.22
N ASP A 304 -25.55 -4.44 12.92
CA ASP A 304 -26.32 -5.66 13.20
C ASP A 304 -25.49 -6.80 13.80
N GLY A 305 -24.53 -6.47 14.68
CA GLY A 305 -23.62 -7.42 15.32
C GLY A 305 -22.41 -7.82 14.48
N VAL A 306 -22.20 -7.21 13.31
CA VAL A 306 -21.04 -7.44 12.44
C VAL A 306 -20.06 -6.28 12.61
N LYS A 307 -18.80 -6.59 12.95
CA LYS A 307 -17.73 -5.59 13.07
C LYS A 307 -17.17 -5.25 11.69
N ILE A 308 -16.93 -3.97 11.42
CA ILE A 308 -16.31 -3.48 10.18
C ILE A 308 -15.04 -2.72 10.57
N ILE A 309 -13.88 -3.27 10.21
CA ILE A 309 -12.56 -2.74 10.48
C ILE A 309 -12.15 -1.84 9.30
N GLY A 310 -11.94 -0.55 9.59
CA GLY A 310 -11.59 0.48 8.60
C GLY A 310 -10.17 1.04 8.76
N ASN A 311 -9.14 0.24 9.02
CA ASN A 311 -7.76 0.74 9.15
C ASN A 311 -7.23 1.30 7.81
N THR A 312 -6.76 2.55 7.82
CA THR A 312 -6.16 3.19 6.63
C THR A 312 -4.69 2.81 6.41
N ASN A 313 -3.97 2.40 7.46
CA ASN A 313 -2.55 2.05 7.42
C ASN A 313 -2.27 0.58 7.78
N LEU A 314 -2.87 -0.37 7.06
CA LEU A 314 -2.63 -1.80 7.26
C LEU A 314 -1.16 -2.25 7.15
N PRO A 315 -0.31 -1.68 6.27
CA PRO A 315 1.13 -1.96 6.29
C PRO A 315 1.80 -1.51 7.60
N GLY A 316 1.27 -0.47 8.25
CA GLY A 316 1.74 0.05 9.53
C GLY A 316 1.61 -0.94 10.69
N GLU A 317 0.73 -1.93 10.60
CA GLU A 317 0.60 -3.01 11.59
C GLU A 317 1.84 -3.93 11.64
N LEU A 318 2.67 -3.90 10.60
CA LEU A 318 3.89 -4.70 10.49
C LEU A 318 5.11 -3.82 10.21
N PRO A 319 5.42 -2.83 11.08
CA PRO A 319 6.30 -1.74 10.71
C PRO A 319 7.73 -2.22 10.41
N VAL A 320 8.21 -3.29 11.04
CA VAL A 320 9.53 -3.87 10.78
C VAL A 320 9.66 -4.35 9.33
N HIS A 321 8.77 -5.25 8.88
CA HIS A 321 8.84 -5.82 7.53
C HIS A 321 8.39 -4.82 6.47
N SER A 322 7.40 -3.97 6.77
CA SER A 322 6.95 -2.92 5.86
C SER A 322 8.05 -1.91 5.57
N SER A 323 8.81 -1.50 6.60
CA SER A 323 9.99 -0.64 6.44
C SER A 323 11.10 -1.34 5.66
N GLN A 324 11.34 -2.63 5.92
CA GLN A 324 12.36 -3.41 5.21
C GLN A 324 12.12 -3.44 3.71
N VAL A 325 10.91 -3.81 3.27
CA VAL A 325 10.61 -3.92 1.85
C VAL A 325 10.50 -2.54 1.19
N TYR A 326 9.95 -1.54 1.89
CA TYR A 326 9.85 -0.17 1.37
C TYR A 326 11.22 0.49 1.20
N ALA A 327 12.10 0.37 2.20
CA ALA A 327 13.48 0.85 2.10
C ALA A 327 14.22 0.13 0.96
N SER A 328 13.95 -1.15 0.72
CA SER A 328 14.49 -1.87 -0.45
C SER A 328 13.93 -1.35 -1.77
N ASN A 329 12.65 -0.97 -1.84
CA ASN A 329 12.08 -0.37 -3.05
C ASN A 329 12.74 0.98 -3.35
N ILE A 330 12.93 1.84 -2.33
CA ILE A 330 13.66 3.11 -2.47
C ILE A 330 15.11 2.86 -2.91
N TYR A 331 15.82 1.92 -2.28
CA TYR A 331 17.17 1.57 -2.70
C TYR A 331 17.22 1.16 -4.17
N ASN A 332 16.33 0.28 -4.60
CA ASN A 332 16.28 -0.21 -5.98
C ASN A 332 15.93 0.89 -6.99
N LEU A 333 15.10 1.86 -6.61
CA LEU A 333 14.77 3.03 -7.43
C LEU A 333 16.00 3.91 -7.60
N ILE A 334 16.65 4.31 -6.50
CA ILE A 334 17.83 5.18 -6.53
C ILE A 334 18.98 4.48 -7.26
N GLU A 335 19.21 3.18 -7.01
CA GLU A 335 20.24 2.40 -7.69
C GLU A 335 20.03 2.35 -9.21
N GLU A 336 18.78 2.23 -9.69
CA GLU A 336 18.48 2.16 -11.12
C GLU A 336 18.97 3.40 -11.89
N PHE A 337 18.95 4.56 -11.24
CA PHE A 337 19.29 5.85 -11.83
C PHE A 337 20.61 6.43 -11.31
N TRP A 338 21.35 5.67 -10.52
CA TRP A 338 22.62 6.08 -9.93
C TRP A 338 23.79 5.78 -10.86
N ASP A 339 24.56 6.81 -11.22
CA ASP A 339 25.79 6.66 -11.99
C ASP A 339 26.99 6.52 -11.03
N GLU A 340 27.68 5.37 -11.11
CA GLU A 340 28.79 5.08 -10.21
C GLU A 340 30.06 5.88 -10.52
N GLU A 341 30.24 6.37 -11.75
CA GLU A 341 31.43 7.10 -12.18
C GLU A 341 31.33 8.56 -11.77
N THR A 342 30.21 9.20 -12.08
CA THR A 342 29.96 10.62 -11.79
C THR A 342 29.51 10.85 -10.34
N LYS A 343 29.00 9.81 -9.66
CA LYS A 343 28.38 9.90 -8.33
C LYS A 343 27.18 10.86 -8.32
N GLU A 344 26.43 10.86 -9.41
CA GLU A 344 25.23 11.65 -9.62
C GLU A 344 24.02 10.76 -9.95
N LEU A 345 22.82 11.29 -9.72
CA LEU A 345 21.56 10.65 -10.07
C LEU A 345 21.05 11.23 -11.39
N THR A 346 20.85 10.40 -12.39
CA THR A 346 20.38 10.84 -13.71
C THR A 346 18.86 10.80 -13.76
N LEU A 347 18.22 11.97 -13.87
CA LEU A 347 16.78 12.11 -14.06
C LEU A 347 16.47 12.39 -15.54
N ASP A 348 16.50 11.35 -16.37
CA ASP A 348 16.09 11.46 -17.78
C ASP A 348 14.57 11.33 -17.91
N GLU A 349 13.92 12.44 -18.24
CA GLU A 349 12.46 12.54 -18.43
C GLU A 349 11.94 11.65 -19.57
N LYS A 350 12.82 11.15 -20.45
CA LYS A 350 12.47 10.23 -21.54
C LYS A 350 12.52 8.76 -21.12
N ASP A 351 13.06 8.44 -19.95
CA ASP A 351 13.08 7.08 -19.44
C ASP A 351 11.64 6.60 -19.17
N GLU A 352 11.35 5.35 -19.52
CA GLU A 352 10.00 4.75 -19.45
C GLU A 352 9.45 4.67 -18.00
N ILE A 353 10.32 4.69 -16.99
CA ILE A 353 9.94 4.71 -15.57
C ILE A 353 9.77 6.16 -15.12
N LEU A 354 10.79 7.00 -15.34
CA LEU A 354 10.79 8.38 -14.85
C LEU A 354 9.73 9.25 -15.52
N SER A 355 9.46 9.07 -16.81
CA SER A 355 8.37 9.77 -17.53
C SER A 355 6.99 9.58 -16.88
N ILE A 356 6.82 8.56 -16.05
CA ILE A 356 5.58 8.23 -15.34
C ILE A 356 5.65 8.64 -13.87
N CYS A 357 6.72 8.27 -13.15
CA CYS A 357 6.76 8.49 -11.69
C CYS A 357 7.34 9.84 -11.26
N LEU A 358 8.11 10.52 -12.11
CA LEU A 358 8.60 11.88 -11.88
C LEU A 358 7.44 12.85 -12.11
N ILE A 359 6.97 13.52 -11.06
CA ILE A 359 5.80 14.42 -11.16
C ILE A 359 6.21 15.88 -11.42
N SER A 360 7.37 16.28 -10.91
CA SER A 360 7.94 17.62 -11.02
C SER A 360 9.44 17.51 -11.22
N HIS A 361 10.00 18.26 -12.16
CA HIS A 361 11.44 18.42 -12.35
C HIS A 361 11.72 19.74 -13.07
N LYS A 362 12.71 20.53 -12.61
CA LYS A 362 13.10 21.81 -13.23
C LYS A 362 11.92 22.76 -13.49
N LYS A 363 10.96 22.82 -12.56
CA LYS A 363 9.75 23.67 -12.63
C LYS A 363 8.75 23.27 -13.74
N GLU A 364 8.87 22.05 -14.24
CA GLU A 364 7.93 21.45 -15.17
C GLU A 364 7.24 20.23 -14.57
N TYR A 365 5.94 20.11 -14.81
CA TYR A 365 5.20 18.87 -14.59
C TYR A 365 5.55 17.87 -15.68
N ILE A 366 6.16 16.74 -15.31
CA ILE A 366 6.69 15.75 -16.24
C ILE A 366 5.61 14.72 -16.60
N ASN A 367 4.99 14.08 -15.60
CA ASN A 367 3.91 13.13 -15.83
C ASN A 367 2.74 13.80 -16.61
N PRO A 368 2.30 13.24 -17.77
CA PRO A 368 1.27 13.85 -18.61
C PRO A 368 -0.06 14.08 -17.90
N THR A 369 -0.51 13.12 -17.08
CA THR A 369 -1.78 13.22 -16.36
C THR A 369 -1.71 14.28 -15.26
N ILE A 370 -0.58 14.37 -14.53
CA ILE A 370 -0.40 15.43 -13.54
C ILE A 370 -0.33 16.80 -14.21
N LYS A 371 0.36 16.90 -15.35
CA LYS A 371 0.42 18.14 -16.14
C LYS A 371 -0.97 18.63 -16.55
N GLU A 372 -1.85 17.74 -17.00
CA GLU A 372 -3.24 18.07 -17.33
C GLU A 372 -4.07 18.51 -16.12
N ILE A 373 -3.84 17.91 -14.95
CA ILE A 373 -4.62 18.22 -13.73
C ILE A 373 -4.17 19.53 -13.07
N MET A 374 -2.91 19.93 -13.29
CA MET A 374 -2.29 21.12 -12.68
C MET A 374 -2.36 22.37 -13.56
N GLN A 375 -2.72 22.23 -14.85
CA GLN A 375 -3.00 23.31 -15.80
C GLN A 375 -4.48 23.68 -15.76
#